data_AF-A0A292E1R3-F1
#
_entry.id   AF-A0A292E1R3-F1
#
_cell.length_a   1.000
_cell.length_b   1.000
_cell.length_c   1.000
_cell.angle_alpha   90.00
_cell.angle_beta   90.00
_cell.angle_gamma   90.00
#
_symmetry.space_group_name_H-M   'P 1'
#
loop_
_entity.id
_entity.type
_entity.pdbx_description
1 polymer ?
#
loop_
_entity_poly.entity_id
_entity_poly.type
_entity_poly.pdbx_seq_one_letter_code
_entity_poly.pdbx_strand_id
1 'polypeptide(L)'
;MPISKDTAMDIALAYREIEVAQELLEQVTEEVSRGRAPDIRDAFGRQAAGLELGVPSTGGSRRLFNVPWVLAEPIVKAHIATRRAAIDILTEKAKAEISGDITASLIEEEAKP
;
A
#
# COMPACT_ATOMS: atom_id res chain seq x y z
N MET A 1 -20.94 16.09 4.27
CA MET A 1 -20.11 16.44 3.10
C MET A 1 -19.08 15.35 2.85
N PRO A 2 -18.47 15.26 1.65
CA PRO A 2 -17.38 14.32 1.40
C PRO A 2 -16.12 14.72 2.18
N ILE A 3 -15.31 13.73 2.54
CA ILE A 3 -13.95 13.92 3.08
C ILE A 3 -13.07 14.70 2.10
N SER A 4 -11.96 15.26 2.58
CA SER A 4 -11.01 15.96 1.72
C SER A 4 -10.48 15.06 0.60
N LYS A 5 -10.20 15.67 -0.55
CA LYS A 5 -9.68 14.96 -1.73
C LYS A 5 -8.41 14.20 -1.43
N ASP A 6 -7.52 14.79 -0.63
CA ASP A 6 -6.23 14.18 -0.28
C ASP A 6 -6.44 12.94 0.59
N THR A 7 -7.29 13.02 1.61
CA THR A 7 -7.63 11.86 2.45
C THR A 7 -8.31 10.75 1.63
N ALA A 8 -9.23 11.09 0.71
CA ALA A 8 -9.83 10.11 -0.19
C ALA A 8 -8.80 9.44 -1.12
N MET A 9 -7.87 10.23 -1.67
CA MET A 9 -6.81 9.73 -2.54
C MET A 9 -5.85 8.82 -1.80
N ASP A 10 -5.40 9.21 -0.61
CA ASP A 10 -4.47 8.44 0.21
C ASP A 10 -5.07 7.08 0.59
N ILE A 11 -6.35 7.04 0.94
CA ILE A 11 -7.08 5.79 1.20
C ILE A 11 -7.10 4.91 -0.06
N ALA A 12 -7.48 5.49 -1.21
CA ALA A 12 -7.55 4.75 -2.47
C ALA A 12 -6.19 4.17 -2.88
N LEU A 13 -5.11 4.94 -2.74
CA LEU A 13 -3.75 4.51 -3.04
C LEU A 13 -3.29 3.38 -2.09
N ALA A 14 -3.60 3.49 -0.80
CA ALA A 14 -3.25 2.45 0.16
C ALA A 14 -3.94 1.11 -0.14
N TYR A 15 -5.22 1.13 -0.54
CA TYR A 15 -5.93 -0.07 -1.00
C TYR A 15 -5.29 -0.64 -2.27
N ARG A 16 -4.99 0.22 -3.25
CA ARG A 16 -4.37 -0.20 -4.51
C ARG A 16 -3.00 -0.87 -4.28
N GLU A 17 -2.20 -0.34 -3.38
CA GLU A 17 -0.91 -0.96 -3.02
C GLU A 17 -1.09 -2.31 -2.33
N ILE A 18 -2.11 -2.48 -1.48
CA ILE A 18 -2.43 -3.78 -0.87
C ILE A 18 -2.83 -4.80 -1.94
N GLU A 19 -3.69 -4.42 -2.89
CA GLU A 19 -4.11 -5.31 -3.99
C GLU A 19 -2.89 -5.84 -4.76
N VAL A 20 -2.02 -4.94 -5.22
CA VAL A 20 -0.81 -5.30 -5.97
C VAL A 20 0.14 -6.15 -5.12
N ALA A 21 0.31 -5.83 -3.84
CA ALA A 21 1.15 -6.60 -2.94
C ALA A 21 0.58 -8.01 -2.66
N GLN A 22 -0.74 -8.16 -2.61
CA GLN A 22 -1.41 -9.46 -2.43
C GLN A 22 -1.26 -10.34 -3.67
N GLU A 23 -1.43 -9.79 -4.88
CA GLU A 23 -1.18 -10.50 -6.13
C GLU A 23 0.27 -11.01 -6.21
N LEU A 24 1.23 -10.17 -5.84
CA LEU A 24 2.64 -10.56 -5.77
C LEU A 24 2.88 -11.66 -4.73
N LEU A 25 2.28 -11.54 -3.55
CA LEU A 25 2.45 -12.52 -2.48
C LEU A 25 1.92 -13.90 -2.89
N GLU A 26 0.78 -13.94 -3.56
CA GLU A 26 0.19 -15.19 -4.07
C GLU A 26 1.13 -15.87 -5.06
N GLN A 27 1.62 -15.13 -6.05
CA GLN A 27 2.58 -15.64 -7.04
C GLN A 27 3.87 -16.18 -6.38
N VAL A 28 4.44 -15.42 -5.44
CA VAL A 28 5.67 -15.84 -4.75
C VAL A 28 5.42 -17.08 -3.89
N THR A 29 4.30 -17.13 -3.18
CA THR A 29 3.99 -18.24 -2.25
C THR A 29 3.69 -19.53 -3.01
N GLU A 30 2.95 -19.44 -4.12
CA GLU A 30 2.67 -20.58 -5.00
C GLU A 30 3.97 -21.18 -5.53
N GLU A 31 4.88 -20.35 -6.02
CA GLU A 31 6.13 -20.81 -6.63
C GLU A 31 7.16 -21.31 -5.60
N VAL A 32 7.28 -20.66 -4.44
CA VAL A 32 8.17 -21.12 -3.35
C VAL A 32 7.68 -22.46 -2.78
N SER A 33 6.36 -22.64 -2.62
CA SER A 33 5.78 -23.87 -2.06
C SER A 33 6.06 -25.11 -2.93
N ARG A 34 6.28 -24.93 -4.24
CA ARG A 34 6.58 -26.00 -5.20
C ARG A 34 8.03 -26.48 -5.12
N GLY A 35 8.88 -25.89 -4.28
CA GLY A 35 10.29 -26.24 -4.14
C GLY A 35 11.12 -25.98 -5.41
N ARG A 36 10.57 -25.22 -6.36
CA ARG A 36 11.25 -24.80 -7.59
C ARG A 36 11.78 -23.39 -7.38
N ALA A 37 12.84 -23.02 -8.09
CA ALA A 37 13.16 -21.62 -8.26
C ALA A 37 11.96 -20.96 -8.95
N PRO A 38 11.35 -19.89 -8.38
CA PRO A 38 10.15 -19.29 -8.95
C PRO A 38 10.33 -18.93 -10.42
N ASP A 39 9.41 -19.37 -11.30
CA ASP A 39 9.37 -18.92 -12.71
C ASP A 39 8.60 -17.61 -12.81
N ILE A 40 9.01 -16.63 -12.01
CA ILE A 40 8.50 -15.26 -12.07
C ILE A 40 9.27 -14.55 -13.17
N ARG A 41 8.55 -13.89 -14.09
CA ARG A 41 9.15 -13.21 -15.23
C ARG A 41 9.08 -11.71 -15.09
N ASP A 42 10.13 -11.04 -15.56
CA ASP A 42 10.14 -9.59 -15.70
C ASP A 42 9.23 -9.12 -16.86
N ALA A 43 9.11 -7.80 -17.01
CA ALA A 43 8.34 -7.19 -18.09
C ALA A 43 8.83 -7.55 -19.51
N PHE A 44 10.03 -8.14 -19.63
CA PHE A 44 10.65 -8.57 -20.89
C PHE A 44 10.58 -10.10 -21.07
N GLY A 45 9.88 -10.82 -20.19
CA GLY A 45 9.68 -12.26 -20.25
C GLY A 45 10.87 -13.10 -19.78
N ARG A 46 11.88 -12.48 -19.16
CA ARG A 46 13.06 -13.17 -18.60
C ARG A 46 12.77 -13.63 -17.18
N GLN A 47 13.30 -14.78 -16.79
CA GLN A 47 13.16 -15.26 -15.42
C GLN A 47 13.88 -14.32 -14.45
N ALA A 48 13.15 -13.83 -13.45
CA ALA A 48 13.67 -13.00 -12.39
C ALA A 48 14.35 -13.87 -11.33
N ALA A 49 15.65 -13.62 -11.10
CA ALA A 49 16.42 -14.38 -10.11
C ALA A 49 16.08 -14.02 -8.65
N GLY A 50 15.28 -12.98 -8.42
CA GLY A 50 14.77 -12.58 -7.12
C GLY A 50 13.92 -11.32 -7.20
N LEU A 51 13.47 -10.85 -6.04
CA LEU A 51 12.68 -9.63 -5.92
C LEU A 51 13.56 -8.39 -6.15
N GLU A 52 13.02 -7.39 -6.85
CA GLU A 52 13.60 -6.06 -6.94
C GLU A 52 12.93 -5.11 -5.95
N LEU A 53 13.71 -4.40 -5.14
CA LEU A 53 13.21 -3.41 -4.18
C LEU A 53 13.82 -2.04 -4.46
N GLY A 54 12.98 -1.03 -4.65
CA GLY A 54 13.41 0.37 -4.74
C GLY A 54 13.83 0.90 -3.39
N VAL A 55 15.05 1.43 -3.29
CA VAL A 55 15.57 2.07 -2.07
C VAL A 55 15.70 3.57 -2.31
N PRO A 56 14.89 4.40 -1.61
CA PRO A 56 15.01 5.85 -1.76
C PRO A 56 16.42 6.31 -1.35
N SER A 57 17.07 7.09 -2.21
CA SER A 57 18.38 7.67 -1.93
C SER A 57 18.44 9.11 -2.45
N THR A 58 19.15 9.98 -1.74
CA THR A 58 19.17 11.44 -1.96
C THR A 58 19.84 11.89 -3.27
N GLY A 59 20.33 10.98 -4.10
CA GLY A 59 21.00 11.32 -5.37
C GLY A 59 20.91 10.26 -6.46
N GLY A 60 19.98 9.30 -6.36
CA GLY A 60 19.81 8.28 -7.40
C GLY A 60 18.74 7.23 -7.10
N SER A 61 18.31 6.53 -8.16
CA SER A 61 17.48 5.32 -8.04
C SER A 61 18.37 4.15 -7.65
N ARG A 62 18.50 3.85 -6.36
CA ARG A 62 19.10 2.60 -5.90
C ARG A 62 18.03 1.51 -5.86
N ARG A 63 18.37 0.33 -6.34
CA ARG A 63 17.52 -0.86 -6.25
C ARG A 63 18.33 -2.01 -5.69
N LEU A 64 17.72 -2.79 -4.81
CA LEU A 64 18.23 -4.11 -4.45
C LEU A 64 17.70 -5.08 -5.50
N PHE A 65 18.60 -5.75 -6.20
CA PHE A 65 18.28 -6.76 -7.20
C PHE A 65 18.50 -8.15 -6.62
N ASN A 66 17.75 -9.13 -7.15
CA ASN A 66 17.90 -10.53 -6.82
C ASN A 66 17.76 -10.82 -5.31
N VAL A 67 16.87 -10.10 -4.62
CA VAL A 67 16.54 -10.40 -3.22
C VAL A 67 15.96 -11.82 -3.18
N PRO A 68 16.52 -12.74 -2.38
CA PRO A 68 16.06 -14.12 -2.34
C PRO A 68 14.56 -14.22 -2.11
N TRP A 69 13.87 -15.07 -2.87
CA TRP A 69 12.42 -15.25 -2.77
C TRP A 69 11.92 -15.65 -1.37
N VAL A 70 12.76 -16.37 -0.62
CA VAL A 70 12.50 -16.70 0.80
C VAL A 70 12.40 -15.47 1.70
N LEU A 71 13.02 -14.35 1.32
CA LEU A 71 12.91 -13.06 2.02
C LEU A 71 11.79 -12.19 1.43
N ALA A 72 11.38 -12.42 0.18
CA ALA A 72 10.31 -11.67 -0.46
C ALA A 72 8.98 -11.83 0.29
N GLU A 73 8.61 -13.07 0.64
CA GLU A 73 7.35 -13.35 1.34
C GLU A 73 7.18 -12.55 2.66
N PRO A 74 8.11 -12.60 3.64
CA PRO A 74 7.96 -11.83 4.88
C PRO A 74 7.99 -10.32 4.64
N ILE A 75 8.75 -9.83 3.66
CA ILE A 75 8.79 -8.39 3.32
C ILE A 75 7.44 -7.93 2.78
N VAL A 76 6.85 -8.66 1.84
CA VAL A 76 5.55 -8.31 1.25
C VAL A 76 4.45 -8.38 2.30
N LYS A 77 4.45 -9.40 3.18
CA LYS A 77 3.51 -9.48 4.30
C LYS A 77 3.62 -8.29 5.26
N ALA A 78 4.85 -7.90 5.62
CA ALA A 78 5.08 -6.73 6.47
C ALA A 78 4.60 -5.43 5.80
N HIS A 79 4.80 -5.30 4.49
CA HIS A 79 4.29 -4.16 3.72
C HIS A 79 2.76 -4.09 3.74
N ILE A 80 2.06 -5.20 3.47
CA ILE A 80 0.59 -5.27 3.54
C ILE A 80 0.09 -4.87 4.93
N ALA A 81 0.71 -5.39 5.99
CA ALA A 81 0.34 -5.04 7.37
C ALA A 81 0.50 -3.53 7.63
N THR A 82 1.58 -2.93 7.14
CA THR A 82 1.85 -1.49 7.24
C THR A 82 0.78 -0.67 6.51
N ARG A 83 0.38 -1.07 5.30
CA ARG A 83 -0.65 -0.36 4.52
C ARG A 83 -2.05 -0.50 5.14
N ARG A 84 -2.37 -1.65 5.72
CA ARG A 84 -3.62 -1.82 6.48
C ARG A 84 -3.69 -0.89 7.68
N ALA A 85 -2.61 -0.80 8.46
CA ALA A 85 -2.53 0.15 9.57
C ALA A 85 -2.65 1.60 9.10
N ALA A 86 -2.11 1.94 7.92
CA ALA A 86 -2.28 3.26 7.32
C ALA A 86 -3.74 3.55 6.96
N ILE A 87 -4.47 2.57 6.41
CA ILE A 87 -5.91 2.72 6.12
C ILE A 87 -6.70 2.98 7.40
N ASP A 88 -6.40 2.27 8.49
CA ASP A 88 -7.09 2.49 9.77
C ASP A 88 -6.89 3.94 10.24
N ILE A 89 -5.65 4.44 10.21
CA ILE A 89 -5.32 5.82 10.58
C ILE A 89 -6.03 6.82 9.67
N LEU A 90 -6.00 6.61 8.35
CA LEU A 90 -6.65 7.50 7.38
C LEU A 90 -8.18 7.46 7.50
N THR A 91 -8.74 6.33 7.90
CA THR A 91 -10.19 6.17 8.15
C THR A 91 -10.59 6.95 9.40
N GLU A 92 -9.79 6.92 10.47
CA GLU A 92 -10.04 7.76 11.64
C GLU A 92 -9.90 9.25 11.31
N LYS A 93 -8.92 9.63 10.48
CA LYS A 93 -8.80 11.00 9.95
C LYS A 93 -10.05 11.40 9.15
N ALA A 94 -10.52 10.55 8.26
CA ALA A 94 -11.74 10.75 7.47
C ALA A 94 -12.98 10.95 8.37
N LYS A 95 -13.13 10.14 9.42
CA LYS A 95 -14.21 10.31 10.41
C LYS A 95 -14.09 11.64 11.14
N ALA A 96 -12.88 12.02 11.55
CA ALA A 96 -12.63 13.30 12.20
C ALA A 96 -13.00 14.48 11.29
N GLU A 97 -12.62 14.44 10.01
CA GLU A 97 -13.01 15.44 9.01
C GLU A 97 -14.54 15.57 8.88
N ILE A 98 -15.25 14.45 8.80
CA ILE A 98 -16.72 14.44 8.76
C ILE A 98 -17.30 15.05 10.04
N SER A 99 -16.77 14.67 11.21
CA SER A 99 -17.29 15.16 12.50
C SER A 99 -17.04 16.65 12.73
N GLY A 100 -15.85 17.15 12.39
CA GLY A 100 -15.48 18.55 12.54
C GLY A 100 -16.36 19.46 11.69
N ASP A 101 -16.69 19.00 10.48
CA ASP A 101 -17.56 19.70 9.53
C ASP A 101 -19.04 19.71 9.97
N ILE A 102 -19.52 18.62 10.60
CA ILE A 102 -20.85 18.57 11.23
C ILE A 102 -20.94 19.57 12.39
N THR A 103 -19.92 19.67 13.23
CA THR A 103 -19.91 20.67 14.31
C THR A 103 -19.84 22.11 13.81
N ALA A 104 -19.13 22.38 12.71
CA ALA A 104 -19.06 23.71 12.12
C ALA A 104 -20.42 24.14 11.52
N SER A 105 -21.10 23.23 10.81
CA SER A 105 -22.42 23.52 10.21
C SER A 105 -23.53 23.74 11.23
N LEU A 106 -23.51 23.05 12.39
CA LEU A 106 -24.49 23.28 13.47
C LEU A 106 -24.32 24.66 14.13
N ILE A 107 -23.08 25.15 14.26
CA ILE A 107 -22.81 26.49 14.80
C ILE A 107 -23.27 27.58 13.81
N GLU A 108 -23.16 27.34 12.50
CA GLU A 108 -23.66 28.27 11.48
C GLU A 108 -25.19 28.32 11.40
N GLU A 109 -25.90 27.22 11.68
CA GLU A 109 -27.37 27.21 11.75
C GLU A 109 -27.91 27.97 12.98
N GLU A 110 -27.28 27.84 14.16
CA GLU A 110 -27.68 28.59 15.36
C GLU A 110 -27.36 30.10 15.27
N ALA A 111 -26.43 30.50 14.39
CA ALA A 111 -26.05 31.89 14.18
C ALA A 111 -26.92 32.64 13.16
N LYS A 112 -27.92 31.98 12.55
CA LYS A 112 -28.82 32.60 11.57
C LYS A 112 -30.10 33.09 12.29
N PRO A 113 -30.41 34.40 12.26
CA PRO A 113 -31.51 35.00 13.01
C PRO A 113 -32.90 34.57 12.51
#